data_AF-A0A2D5MVD3-F1
#
_entry.id   AF-A0A2D5MVD3-F1
#
_cell.length_a   1.000
_cell.length_b   1.000
_cell.length_c   1.000
_cell.angle_alpha   90.00
_cell.angle_beta   90.00
_cell.angle_gamma   90.00
#
_symmetry.space_group_name_H-M   'P 1'
#
loop_
_entity.id
_entity.type
_entity.pdbx_description
1 polymer ?
#
loop_
_entity_poly.entity_id
_entity_poly.type
_entity_poly.pdbx_seq_one_letter_code
_entity_poly.pdbx_strand_id
1 'polypeptide(L)'
;MAGESLFRELEIEAFRAGITPRTSKSIAWFREKARQMFRGRVVRNRMEIMQDDALDLVKRPVTRTRGPVGEMYMFFYDPKHKKTLPYYDGFPLIIMLGPAKGGFMGVNLHYLPPALRAKMLDVVLGNGGKIPQRFLAPAMKHYLFKHVKSRFALVEKPEWEIATFLPTADWNKAGASQVYKESRRKMRAS
;
A
#
# COMPACT_ATOMS: atom_id res chain seq x y z
N MET A 1 -17.06 0.86 23.64
CA MET A 1 -16.57 -0.33 22.91
C MET A 1 -15.74 0.20 21.76
N ALA A 2 -14.41 0.16 21.87
CA ALA A 2 -13.55 0.47 20.73
C ALA A 2 -13.91 -0.53 19.62
N GLY A 3 -14.21 -0.04 18.41
CA GLY A 3 -14.47 -0.93 17.28
C GLY A 3 -13.26 -1.85 17.08
N GLU A 4 -13.48 -3.13 16.85
CA GLU A 4 -12.39 -4.10 16.71
C GLU A 4 -11.49 -3.71 15.52
N SER A 5 -10.22 -3.39 15.84
CA SER A 5 -9.15 -3.12 14.88
C SER A 5 -8.94 -4.34 13.99
N LEU A 6 -9.05 -4.13 12.67
CA LEU A 6 -8.85 -5.18 11.68
C LEU A 6 -7.39 -5.63 11.66
N PHE A 7 -6.47 -4.69 11.83
CA PHE A 7 -5.05 -5.00 11.92
C PHE A 7 -4.74 -5.89 13.12
N ARG A 8 -5.31 -5.55 14.28
CA ARG A 8 -5.12 -6.34 15.50
C ARG A 8 -5.72 -7.73 15.40
N GLU A 9 -6.92 -7.85 14.83
CA GLU A 9 -7.58 -9.13 14.58
C GLU A 9 -6.68 -10.05 13.73
N LEU A 10 -6.16 -9.53 12.61
CA LEU A 10 -5.31 -10.28 11.70
C LEU A 10 -3.94 -10.64 12.32
N GLU A 11 -3.39 -9.77 13.16
CA GLU A 11 -2.17 -10.05 13.91
C GLU A 11 -2.38 -11.20 14.92
N ILE A 12 -3.48 -11.18 15.68
CA ILE A 12 -3.84 -12.24 16.64
C ILE A 12 -4.04 -13.56 15.92
N GLU A 13 -4.72 -13.56 14.77
CA GLU A 13 -4.90 -14.76 13.95
C GLU A 13 -3.56 -15.34 13.47
N ALA A 14 -2.67 -14.48 12.95
CA ALA A 14 -1.34 -14.90 12.50
C ALA A 14 -0.52 -15.49 13.67
N PHE A 15 -0.57 -14.85 14.83
CA PHE A 15 0.08 -15.34 16.05
C PHE A 15 -0.45 -16.72 16.46
N ARG A 16 -1.78 -16.91 16.51
CA ARG A 16 -2.42 -18.20 16.81
C ARG A 16 -2.05 -19.30 15.80
N ALA A 17 -1.80 -18.91 14.54
CA ALA A 17 -1.35 -19.81 13.49
C ALA A 17 0.18 -20.08 13.52
N GLY A 18 0.92 -19.59 14.51
CA GLY A 18 2.36 -19.78 14.62
C GLY A 18 3.14 -19.11 13.47
N ILE A 19 2.67 -17.96 13.01
CA ILE A 19 3.27 -17.19 11.93
C ILE A 19 4.23 -16.14 12.51
N THR A 20 5.51 -16.27 12.21
CA THR A 20 6.51 -15.26 12.54
C THR A 20 6.43 -14.08 11.55
N PRO A 21 6.25 -12.84 12.01
CA PRO A 21 6.19 -11.66 11.14
C PRO A 21 7.46 -11.47 10.30
N ARG A 22 7.34 -10.78 9.17
CA ARG A 22 8.44 -10.40 8.27
C ARG A 22 9.23 -11.59 7.71
N THR A 23 8.57 -12.72 7.52
CA THR A 23 9.12 -13.91 6.86
C THR A 23 8.39 -14.16 5.53
N SER A 24 9.01 -14.88 4.60
CA SER A 24 8.29 -15.27 3.37
C SER A 24 7.03 -16.10 3.67
N LYS A 25 7.00 -16.80 4.82
CA LYS A 25 5.84 -17.53 5.35
C LYS A 25 4.72 -16.58 5.78
N SER A 26 5.01 -15.51 6.53
CA SER A 26 3.99 -14.52 6.92
C SER A 26 3.43 -13.77 5.72
N ILE A 27 4.28 -13.33 4.80
CA ILE A 27 3.85 -12.70 3.54
C ILE A 27 2.89 -13.62 2.77
N ALA A 28 3.22 -14.91 2.64
CA ALA A 28 2.37 -15.88 1.97
C ALA A 28 1.03 -16.09 2.71
N TRP A 29 1.08 -16.17 4.05
CA TRP A 29 -0.10 -16.35 4.90
C TRP A 29 -1.06 -15.15 4.78
N PHE A 30 -0.57 -13.91 4.97
CA PHE A 30 -1.39 -12.70 4.85
C PHE A 30 -1.96 -12.52 3.45
N ARG A 31 -1.19 -12.86 2.40
CA ARG A 31 -1.68 -12.83 1.02
C ARG A 31 -2.86 -13.77 0.80
N GLU A 32 -2.81 -15.00 1.33
CA GLU A 32 -3.92 -15.95 1.19
C GLU A 32 -5.10 -15.57 2.10
N LYS A 33 -4.84 -15.16 3.34
CA LYS A 33 -5.88 -14.68 4.27
C LYS A 33 -6.66 -13.52 3.66
N ALA A 34 -5.96 -12.53 3.12
CA ALA A 34 -6.57 -11.46 2.33
C ALA A 34 -7.43 -12.03 1.21
N ARG A 35 -6.88 -12.91 0.36
CA ARG A 35 -7.65 -13.50 -0.74
C ARG A 35 -8.95 -14.19 -0.26
N GLN A 36 -8.92 -14.87 0.88
CA GLN A 36 -10.09 -15.52 1.47
C GLN A 36 -11.13 -14.49 1.95
N MET A 37 -10.71 -13.49 2.72
CA MET A 37 -11.59 -12.42 3.22
C MET A 37 -12.31 -11.68 2.09
N PHE A 38 -11.60 -11.42 0.99
CA PHE A 38 -12.10 -10.59 -0.10
C PHE A 38 -12.82 -11.38 -1.19
N ARG A 39 -12.66 -12.70 -1.23
CA ARG A 39 -13.61 -13.60 -1.92
C ARG A 39 -14.96 -13.68 -1.21
N GLY A 40 -15.03 -13.27 0.05
CA GLY A 40 -16.22 -13.30 0.93
C GLY A 40 -16.92 -11.96 1.18
N ARG A 41 -16.59 -10.88 0.45
CA ARG A 41 -17.28 -9.55 0.48
C ARG A 41 -16.96 -8.61 1.65
N VAL A 42 -15.94 -8.82 2.47
CA VAL A 42 -15.56 -7.80 3.46
C VAL A 42 -14.64 -6.76 2.81
N VAL A 43 -15.19 -5.74 2.15
CA VAL A 43 -14.43 -4.52 1.85
C VAL A 43 -14.77 -3.54 2.97
N ARG A 44 -13.93 -3.48 4.01
CA ARG A 44 -14.11 -2.47 5.06
C ARG A 44 -14.00 -1.07 4.43
N ASN A 45 -14.77 -0.14 4.97
CA ASN A 45 -14.78 1.23 4.50
C ASN A 45 -13.38 1.83 4.70
N ARG A 46 -12.84 2.52 3.69
CA ARG A 46 -11.50 3.15 3.78
C ARG A 46 -11.43 4.17 4.92
N MET A 47 -12.57 4.78 5.26
CA MET A 47 -12.70 5.65 6.42
C MET A 47 -12.51 4.89 7.73
N GLU A 48 -13.07 3.67 7.85
CA GLU A 48 -12.86 2.81 9.02
C GLU A 48 -11.40 2.39 9.13
N ILE A 49 -10.77 2.05 8.00
CA ILE A 49 -9.33 1.69 7.97
C ILE A 49 -8.47 2.85 8.43
N MET A 50 -8.75 4.08 7.99
CA MET A 50 -8.03 5.28 8.45
C MET A 50 -8.25 5.59 9.94
N GLN A 51 -9.30 5.06 10.55
CA GLN A 51 -9.62 5.24 11.97
C GLN A 51 -9.17 4.06 12.83
N ASP A 52 -8.52 3.06 12.24
CA ASP A 52 -8.02 1.90 12.96
C ASP A 52 -6.90 2.34 13.93
N ASP A 53 -6.99 1.90 15.19
CA ASP A 53 -6.06 2.26 16.25
C ASP A 53 -4.61 1.78 15.99
N ALA A 54 -4.43 0.83 15.06
CA ALA A 54 -3.10 0.39 14.61
C ALA A 54 -2.41 1.38 13.65
N LEU A 55 -3.08 2.47 13.26
CA LEU A 55 -2.54 3.47 12.33
C LEU A 55 -2.34 4.84 13.00
N ASP A 56 -1.18 5.42 12.76
CA ASP A 56 -0.84 6.74 13.26
C ASP A 56 -1.26 7.83 12.26
N LEU A 57 -2.35 8.55 12.57
CA LEU A 57 -2.73 9.68 11.76
C LEU A 57 -1.77 10.86 11.97
N VAL A 58 -1.08 11.30 10.92
CA VAL A 58 -0.14 12.43 10.96
C VAL A 58 -0.51 13.51 9.93
N LYS A 59 -0.33 14.78 10.32
CA LYS A 59 -0.62 15.93 9.41
C LYS A 59 0.49 16.11 8.36
N ARG A 60 1.73 15.78 8.72
CA ARG A 60 2.91 15.92 7.86
C ARG A 60 3.64 14.58 7.82
N PRO A 61 3.80 13.95 6.65
CA PRO A 61 4.52 12.69 6.55
C PRO A 61 6.02 12.95 6.60
N VAL A 62 6.78 11.94 7.00
CA VAL A 62 8.24 11.94 6.89
C VAL A 62 8.59 11.63 5.44
N THR A 63 9.05 12.63 4.70
CA THR A 63 9.39 12.47 3.27
C THR A 63 10.85 12.14 3.03
N ARG A 64 11.75 12.53 3.95
CA ARG A 64 13.17 12.18 3.85
C ARG A 64 13.36 10.73 4.29
N THR A 65 13.93 9.90 3.41
CA THR A 65 14.20 8.49 3.71
C THR A 65 15.55 8.37 4.43
N ARG A 66 15.64 7.47 5.42
CA ARG A 66 16.91 7.14 6.12
C ARG A 66 17.65 5.97 5.46
N GLY A 67 17.15 5.49 4.32
CA GLY A 67 17.64 4.32 3.59
C GLY A 67 17.04 4.26 2.17
N PRO A 68 17.11 3.10 1.49
CA PRO A 68 16.61 2.96 0.12
C PRO A 68 15.10 3.19 -0.02
N VAL A 69 14.36 3.08 1.10
CA VAL A 69 12.93 3.40 1.21
C VAL A 69 12.64 4.11 2.52
N GLY A 70 11.54 4.86 2.57
CA GLY A 70 10.99 5.49 3.78
C GLY A 70 9.77 4.74 4.32
N GLU A 71 8.96 5.48 5.10
CA GLU A 71 7.78 4.93 5.76
C GLU A 71 6.63 4.59 4.80
N MET A 72 5.71 3.76 5.27
CA MET A 72 4.49 3.39 4.57
C MET A 72 3.32 4.28 4.97
N TYR A 73 2.56 4.76 3.98
CA TYR A 73 1.43 5.64 4.22
C TYR A 73 0.19 5.25 3.43
N MET A 74 -0.97 5.40 4.06
CA MET A 74 -2.26 5.52 3.40
C MET A 74 -2.79 6.95 3.49
N PHE A 75 -3.52 7.40 2.47
CA PHE A 75 -4.18 8.72 2.47
C PHE A 75 -5.25 8.80 1.38
N PHE A 76 -6.21 9.70 1.51
CA PHE A 76 -7.13 10.04 0.42
C PHE A 76 -6.49 11.04 -0.53
N TYR A 77 -6.61 10.81 -1.83
CA TYR A 77 -5.95 11.60 -2.86
C TYR A 77 -6.88 11.94 -4.02
N ASP A 78 -6.88 13.21 -4.42
CA ASP A 78 -7.65 13.72 -5.57
C ASP A 78 -6.71 14.28 -6.65
N PRO A 79 -6.32 13.50 -7.67
CA PRO A 79 -5.23 13.86 -8.57
C PRO A 79 -5.49 15.14 -9.38
N LYS A 80 -4.46 16.00 -9.52
CA LYS A 80 -4.49 17.24 -10.32
C LYS A 80 -5.05 17.05 -11.73
N HIS A 81 -4.60 15.99 -12.41
CA HIS A 81 -4.95 15.71 -13.81
C HIS A 81 -5.99 14.59 -13.94
N LYS A 82 -6.84 14.38 -12.92
CA LYS A 82 -7.83 13.30 -12.91
C LYS A 82 -8.72 13.25 -14.15
N LYS A 83 -8.97 14.38 -14.82
CA LYS A 83 -9.74 14.43 -16.08
C LYS A 83 -9.06 13.68 -17.22
N THR A 84 -7.74 13.76 -17.35
CA THR A 84 -6.98 13.16 -18.47
C THR A 84 -6.26 11.86 -18.12
N LEU A 85 -6.08 11.55 -16.83
CA LEU A 85 -5.51 10.26 -16.42
C LEU A 85 -6.36 9.08 -16.90
N PRO A 86 -5.76 7.99 -17.41
CA PRO A 86 -6.51 6.80 -17.84
C PRO A 86 -7.18 6.09 -16.66
N TYR A 87 -6.51 6.05 -15.51
CA TYR A 87 -7.02 5.62 -14.22
C TYR A 87 -6.12 6.15 -13.12
N TYR A 88 -6.62 6.10 -11.90
CA TYR A 88 -5.86 6.46 -10.71
C TYR A 88 -6.38 5.73 -9.47
N ASP A 89 -5.62 5.81 -8.40
CA ASP A 89 -5.97 5.30 -7.09
C ASP A 89 -6.31 6.49 -6.18
N GLY A 90 -7.55 6.55 -5.69
CA GLY A 90 -8.05 7.59 -4.79
C GLY A 90 -7.66 7.36 -3.33
N PHE A 91 -7.16 6.17 -2.98
CA PHE A 91 -6.69 5.83 -1.64
C PHE A 91 -5.34 5.08 -1.71
N PRO A 92 -4.25 5.78 -2.07
CA PRO A 92 -2.94 5.18 -2.19
C PRO A 92 -2.45 4.50 -0.92
N LEU A 93 -1.90 3.28 -1.07
CA LEU A 93 -0.97 2.67 -0.12
C LEU A 93 0.43 2.77 -0.71
N ILE A 94 1.29 3.60 -0.12
CA ILE A 94 2.62 3.88 -0.66
C ILE A 94 3.72 3.48 0.29
N ILE A 95 4.90 3.19 -0.28
CA ILE A 95 6.17 3.33 0.42
C ILE A 95 6.83 4.62 -0.06
N MET A 96 7.21 5.49 0.87
CA MET A 96 7.83 6.78 0.58
C MET A 96 9.20 6.61 -0.08
N LEU A 97 9.45 7.30 -1.19
CA LEU A 97 10.76 7.34 -1.86
C LEU A 97 11.55 8.60 -1.55
N GLY A 98 10.88 9.73 -1.30
CA GLY A 98 11.57 11.00 -1.10
C GLY A 98 10.68 12.23 -1.31
N PRO A 99 11.17 13.43 -0.95
CA PRO A 99 10.50 14.68 -1.28
C PRO A 99 10.52 14.93 -2.80
N ALA A 100 9.51 15.66 -3.28
CA ALA A 100 9.41 16.10 -4.67
C ALA A 100 8.84 17.52 -4.73
N LYS A 101 8.93 18.19 -5.89
CA LYS A 101 8.45 19.56 -6.04
C LYS A 101 6.94 19.66 -5.73
N GLY A 102 6.60 20.32 -4.64
CA GLY A 102 5.21 20.51 -4.18
C GLY A 102 4.59 19.27 -3.53
N GLY A 103 5.40 18.26 -3.19
CA GLY A 103 4.89 16.93 -2.88
C GLY A 103 5.98 15.92 -2.49
N PHE A 104 5.74 14.68 -2.88
CA PHE A 104 6.63 13.55 -2.61
C PHE A 104 6.51 12.47 -3.69
N MET A 105 7.57 11.68 -3.82
CA MET A 105 7.57 10.44 -4.60
C MET A 105 7.23 9.26 -3.69
N GLY A 106 6.41 8.34 -4.20
CA GLY A 106 6.12 7.08 -3.51
C GLY A 106 5.90 5.95 -4.49
N VAL A 107 6.16 4.73 -4.03
CA VAL A 107 5.77 3.50 -4.74
C VAL A 107 4.40 3.09 -4.25
N ASN A 108 3.37 3.31 -5.06
CA ASN A 108 2.02 2.86 -4.74
C ASN A 108 1.89 1.36 -5.00
N LEU A 109 1.81 0.60 -3.91
CA LEU A 109 1.74 -0.86 -3.93
C LEU A 109 0.47 -1.36 -4.62
N HIS A 110 -0.61 -0.59 -4.63
CA HIS A 110 -1.84 -1.01 -5.27
C HIS A 110 -1.66 -1.27 -6.76
N TYR A 111 -0.81 -0.53 -7.48
CA TYR A 111 -0.54 -0.73 -8.91
C TYR A 111 0.17 -2.05 -9.21
N LEU A 112 0.74 -2.71 -8.19
CA LEU A 112 1.32 -4.03 -8.34
C LEU A 112 0.22 -5.09 -8.08
N PRO A 113 0.12 -6.13 -8.93
CA PRO A 113 -0.69 -7.32 -8.63
C PRO A 113 -0.25 -7.96 -7.30
N PRO A 114 -1.14 -8.63 -6.54
CA PRO A 114 -0.83 -9.14 -5.20
C PRO A 114 0.45 -9.99 -5.09
N ALA A 115 0.70 -10.89 -6.05
CA ALA A 115 1.92 -11.69 -6.07
C ALA A 115 3.20 -10.85 -6.25
N LEU A 116 3.11 -9.72 -6.95
CA LEU A 116 4.22 -8.79 -7.14
C LEU A 116 4.37 -7.82 -5.97
N ARG A 117 3.28 -7.49 -5.26
CA ARG A 117 3.36 -6.81 -3.96
C ARG A 117 4.15 -7.62 -2.95
N ALA A 118 3.89 -8.93 -2.86
CA ALA A 118 4.64 -9.83 -1.99
C ALA A 118 6.15 -9.78 -2.28
N LYS A 119 6.55 -9.88 -3.56
CA LYS A 119 7.95 -9.78 -3.96
C LYS A 119 8.56 -8.41 -3.68
N MET A 120 7.78 -7.35 -3.88
CA MET A 120 8.20 -5.98 -3.58
C MET A 120 8.43 -5.80 -2.07
N LEU A 121 7.51 -6.29 -1.24
CA LEU A 121 7.61 -6.20 0.21
C LEU A 121 8.79 -7.02 0.74
N ASP A 122 9.02 -8.22 0.20
CA ASP A 122 10.19 -9.06 0.52
C ASP A 122 11.52 -8.34 0.24
N VAL A 123 11.63 -7.66 -0.92
CA VAL A 123 12.82 -6.85 -1.25
C VAL A 123 13.00 -5.67 -0.28
N VAL A 124 11.91 -5.05 0.14
CA VAL A 124 11.94 -3.87 1.01
C VAL A 124 12.22 -4.23 2.47
N LEU A 125 11.63 -5.31 2.98
CA LEU A 125 11.83 -5.78 4.35
C LEU A 125 13.14 -6.56 4.50
N GLY A 126 13.64 -7.15 3.42
CA GLY A 126 14.97 -7.77 3.37
C GLY A 126 16.10 -6.73 3.51
N ASN A 127 17.32 -7.21 3.81
CA ASN A 127 18.50 -6.39 4.15
C ASN A 127 18.94 -5.41 3.03
N GLY A 128 18.24 -4.29 2.90
CA GLY A 128 18.68 -3.11 2.14
C GLY A 128 18.45 -3.16 0.62
N GLY A 129 17.56 -4.02 0.15
CA GLY A 129 17.34 -4.24 -1.29
C GLY A 129 16.92 -2.97 -2.03
N LYS A 130 17.65 -2.62 -3.10
CA LYS A 130 17.21 -1.61 -4.07
C LYS A 130 15.93 -2.10 -4.75
N ILE A 131 14.90 -1.27 -4.77
CA ILE A 131 13.66 -1.60 -5.48
C ILE A 131 13.98 -1.81 -6.97
N PRO A 132 13.67 -2.99 -7.56
CA PRO A 132 13.89 -3.23 -8.97
C PRO A 132 13.15 -2.20 -9.83
N GLN A 133 13.84 -1.63 -10.82
CA GLN A 133 13.29 -0.61 -11.72
C GLN A 133 11.97 -1.03 -12.37
N ARG A 134 11.84 -2.31 -12.72
CA ARG A 134 10.59 -2.87 -13.25
C ARG A 134 9.39 -2.62 -12.33
N PHE A 135 9.52 -2.74 -11.01
CA PHE A 135 8.42 -2.48 -10.07
C PHE A 135 8.10 -1.00 -9.95
N LEU A 136 9.09 -0.12 -10.15
CA LEU A 136 8.88 1.33 -10.17
C LEU A 136 8.08 1.79 -11.39
N ALA A 137 8.29 1.18 -12.56
CA ALA A 137 7.66 1.60 -13.81
C ALA A 137 6.11 1.78 -13.74
N PRO A 138 5.33 0.84 -13.16
CA PRO A 138 3.90 1.05 -12.98
C PRO A 138 3.52 1.78 -11.69
N ALA A 139 4.34 1.70 -10.63
CA ALA A 139 3.94 2.00 -9.26
C ALA A 139 4.53 3.31 -8.70
N MET A 140 5.61 3.83 -9.29
CA MET A 140 6.18 5.11 -8.88
C MET A 140 5.22 6.25 -9.27
N LYS A 141 4.83 7.07 -8.30
CA LYS A 141 3.92 8.21 -8.48
C LYS A 141 4.46 9.45 -7.79
N HIS A 142 4.16 10.60 -8.38
CA HIS A 142 4.35 11.91 -7.75
C HIS A 142 3.01 12.37 -7.16
N TYR A 143 2.99 12.54 -5.85
CA TYR A 143 1.83 13.03 -5.11
C TYR A 143 2.06 14.47 -4.69
N LEU A 144 1.07 15.34 -4.91
CA LEU A 144 1.13 16.74 -4.53
C LEU A 144 0.38 16.96 -3.21
N PHE A 145 0.97 17.67 -2.26
CA PHE A 145 0.34 17.91 -0.96
C PHE A 145 -1.03 18.59 -1.08
N LYS A 146 -1.19 19.53 -2.02
CA LYS A 146 -2.47 20.23 -2.29
C LYS A 146 -3.61 19.29 -2.72
N HIS A 147 -3.27 18.08 -3.17
CA HIS A 147 -4.20 17.08 -3.67
C HIS A 147 -4.45 15.94 -2.68
N VAL A 148 -3.76 15.93 -1.53
CA VAL A 148 -4.08 15.04 -0.41
C VAL A 148 -5.29 15.61 0.33
N LYS A 149 -6.30 14.77 0.58
CA LYS A 149 -7.62 15.16 1.12
C LYS A 149 -7.86 14.68 2.55
N SER A 150 -6.84 14.12 3.19
CA SER A 150 -6.90 13.61 4.55
C SER A 150 -5.58 13.88 5.30
N ARG A 151 -5.54 13.49 6.58
CA ARG A 151 -4.26 13.17 7.24
C ARG A 151 -3.64 11.94 6.56
N PHE A 152 -2.35 11.75 6.78
CA PHE A 152 -1.67 10.53 6.38
C PHE A 152 -1.84 9.51 7.50
N ALA A 153 -2.27 8.29 7.19
CA ALA A 153 -2.13 7.17 8.10
C ALA A 153 -0.75 6.56 7.90
N LEU A 154 0.13 6.74 8.89
CA LEU A 154 1.39 6.04 8.98
C LEU A 154 1.09 4.58 9.36
N VAL A 155 1.54 3.65 8.54
CA VAL A 155 1.47 2.22 8.84
C VAL A 155 2.79 1.83 9.50
N GLU A 156 2.74 1.40 10.76
CA GLU A 156 3.93 0.92 11.46
C GLU A 156 4.49 -0.34 10.79
N LYS A 157 5.81 -0.57 10.94
CA LYS A 157 6.51 -1.65 10.22
C LYS A 157 5.96 -3.06 10.46
N PRO A 158 5.54 -3.46 11.67
CA PRO A 158 4.91 -4.78 11.88
C PRO A 158 3.64 -4.99 11.01
N GLU A 159 2.95 -3.93 10.63
CA GLU A 159 1.62 -3.91 10.01
C GLU A 159 1.72 -3.84 8.48
N TRP A 160 2.93 -3.65 7.93
CA TRP A 160 3.17 -3.53 6.50
C TRP A 160 2.68 -4.75 5.72
N GLU A 161 2.85 -5.95 6.27
CA GLU A 161 2.38 -7.18 5.64
C GLU A 161 0.86 -7.20 5.53
N ILE A 162 0.16 -6.83 6.60
CA ILE A 162 -1.30 -6.74 6.64
C ILE A 162 -1.77 -5.69 5.62
N ALA A 163 -1.29 -4.46 5.76
CA ALA A 163 -1.67 -3.33 4.90
C ALA A 163 -1.47 -3.64 3.41
N THR A 164 -0.35 -4.27 3.04
CA THR A 164 0.00 -4.59 1.64
C THR A 164 -1.05 -5.47 0.94
N PHE A 165 -1.72 -6.34 1.69
CA PHE A 165 -2.67 -7.31 1.13
C PHE A 165 -4.14 -6.94 1.37
N LEU A 166 -4.45 -5.92 2.17
CA LEU A 166 -5.80 -5.35 2.20
C LEU A 166 -6.18 -4.80 0.80
N PRO A 167 -7.44 -4.94 0.34
CA PRO A 167 -7.94 -4.49 -0.96
C PRO A 167 -8.41 -3.05 -0.82
N THR A 168 -7.54 -2.22 -0.29
CA THR A 168 -7.80 -0.81 -0.02
C THR A 168 -7.72 0.06 -1.26
N ALA A 169 -7.33 -0.50 -2.40
CA ALA A 169 -7.22 0.24 -3.65
C ALA A 169 -8.54 0.87 -4.07
N ASP A 170 -8.51 2.17 -4.37
CA ASP A 170 -9.66 2.94 -4.82
C ASP A 170 -9.53 3.29 -6.30
N TRP A 171 -9.76 2.29 -7.14
CA TRP A 171 -9.57 2.46 -8.57
C TRP A 171 -10.66 3.30 -9.20
N ASN A 172 -10.23 4.38 -9.85
CA ASN A 172 -11.09 5.27 -10.61
C ASN A 172 -10.82 5.11 -12.11
N LYS A 173 -11.88 5.12 -12.93
CA LYS A 173 -11.90 4.97 -14.41
C LYS A 173 -11.48 3.61 -14.99
N ALA A 174 -10.86 2.72 -14.21
CA ALA A 174 -10.59 1.35 -14.62
C ALA A 174 -10.69 0.42 -13.42
N GLY A 175 -11.06 -0.84 -13.64
CA GLY A 175 -11.04 -1.86 -12.58
C GLY A 175 -9.64 -2.44 -12.35
N ALA A 176 -9.44 -3.09 -11.20
CA ALA A 176 -8.16 -3.69 -10.81
C ALA A 176 -7.57 -4.62 -11.88
N SER A 177 -8.41 -5.43 -12.57
CA SER A 177 -7.97 -6.34 -13.63
C SER A 177 -7.24 -5.61 -14.76
N GLN A 178 -7.81 -4.51 -15.25
CA GLN A 178 -7.21 -3.69 -16.31
C GLN A 178 -5.93 -3.04 -15.83
N VAL A 179 -5.94 -2.42 -14.64
CA VAL A 179 -4.76 -1.78 -14.04
C VAL A 179 -3.61 -2.78 -13.91
N TYR A 180 -3.89 -4.01 -13.46
CA TYR A 180 -2.88 -5.06 -13.30
C TYR A 180 -2.37 -5.60 -14.63
N LYS A 181 -3.23 -5.72 -15.65
CA LYS A 181 -2.82 -6.08 -17.01
C LYS A 181 -1.83 -5.04 -17.56
N GLU A 182 -2.16 -3.77 -17.45
CA GLU A 182 -1.29 -2.69 -17.92
C GLU A 182 0.00 -2.56 -17.11
N SER A 183 -0.06 -2.76 -15.80
CA SER A 183 1.13 -2.72 -14.95
C SER A 183 2.10 -3.82 -15.34
N ARG A 184 1.62 -5.04 -15.62
CA ARG A 184 2.44 -6.12 -16.18
C ARG A 184 3.05 -5.78 -17.54
N ARG A 185 2.32 -5.06 -18.40
CA ARG A 185 2.86 -4.58 -19.68
C ARG A 185 4.00 -3.59 -19.46
N LYS A 186 3.84 -2.60 -18.58
CA LYS A 186 4.89 -1.63 -18.24
C LYS A 186 6.15 -2.30 -17.67
N MET A 187 5.97 -3.30 -16.81
CA MET A 187 7.08 -4.09 -16.23
C MET A 187 7.89 -4.90 -17.24
N ARG A 188 7.29 -5.29 -18.37
CA ARG A 188 7.99 -6.03 -19.44
C ARG A 188 8.75 -5.11 -20.39
N ALA A 189 8.40 -3.83 -20.41
CA ALA A 189 9.00 -2.82 -21.29
C ALA A 189 10.13 -2.02 -20.61
N SER A 190 10.42 -2.32 -19.34
CA SER A 190 11.33 -1.61 -18.45
C SER A 190 12.59 -2.40 -18.14
#